data_AF-A0AB38ZEQ3-F1
#
_entry.id   AF-A0AB38ZEQ3-F1
#
_cell.length_a   1.000
_cell.length_b   1.000
_cell.length_c   1.000
_cell.angle_alpha   90.00
_cell.angle_beta   90.00
_cell.angle_gamma   90.00
#
_symmetry.space_group_name_H-M   'P 1'
#
loop_
_entity.id
_entity.type
_entity.pdbx_description
1 polymer ?
#
loop_
_entity_poly.entity_id
_entity_poly.type
_entity_poly.pdbx_seq_one_letter_code
_entity_poly.pdbx_strand_id
1 'polypeptide(L)'
;MFKSAVIILILGSVFLLECDAEKKSLSQIKDEMTKNLRNKTIKKVGGLDEISVDDKQMKNRLRFMLSQRNAGLKIVKVISAKKQTTIGAHYVITFVASGGAGKQTCNANFTVRGSGDKLKMLGKGRLECK
;
A
#
# COMPACT_ATOMS: atom_id res chain seq x y z
N MET A 1 -48.64 48.24 30.19
CA MET A 1 -47.27 48.72 29.90
C MET A 1 -46.49 48.73 31.21
N PHE A 2 -45.31 48.11 31.19
CA PHE A 2 -44.22 48.08 32.17
C PHE A 2 -44.51 47.52 33.59
N LYS A 3 -44.10 46.25 33.78
CA LYS A 3 -43.88 45.64 35.10
C LYS A 3 -42.57 46.15 35.68
N SER A 4 -42.64 46.52 36.95
CA SER A 4 -41.55 46.97 37.81
C SER A 4 -40.43 45.93 37.98
N ALA A 5 -39.24 46.48 38.15
CA ALA A 5 -37.94 45.82 38.25
C ALA A 5 -37.76 44.94 39.49
N VAL A 6 -36.89 43.93 39.34
CA VAL A 6 -36.17 43.31 40.45
C VAL A 6 -34.69 43.48 40.16
N ILE A 7 -34.03 44.27 41.00
CA ILE A 7 -32.58 44.40 41.10
C ILE A 7 -32.12 43.33 42.07
N ILE A 8 -31.25 42.42 41.62
CA ILE A 8 -30.40 41.62 42.52
C ILE A 8 -28.95 41.76 42.02
N LEU A 9 -28.12 42.30 42.91
CA LEU A 9 -26.71 42.57 42.75
C LEU A 9 -25.87 41.31 43.02
N ILE A 10 -24.93 41.08 42.09
CA ILE A 10 -23.55 40.59 42.27
C ILE A 10 -23.37 39.16 42.80
N LEU A 11 -22.81 38.30 41.94
CA LEU A 11 -21.58 37.54 42.19
C LEU A 11 -21.12 36.89 40.86
N GLY A 12 -19.88 37.18 40.44
CA GLY A 12 -19.16 36.36 39.47
C GLY A 12 -19.41 36.64 37.99
N SER A 13 -19.05 37.83 37.52
CA SER A 13 -18.60 37.98 36.14
C SER A 13 -17.36 37.11 35.92
N VAL A 14 -17.39 36.18 34.96
CA VAL A 14 -16.25 35.75 34.12
C VAL A 14 -16.72 34.64 33.16
N PHE A 15 -16.62 34.93 31.86
CA PHE A 15 -16.43 33.99 30.77
C PHE A 15 -17.51 32.93 30.46
N LEU A 16 -18.52 33.36 29.71
CA LEU A 16 -19.11 32.55 28.64
C LEU A 16 -18.65 33.15 27.32
N LEU A 17 -17.43 32.86 26.83
CA LEU A 17 -17.09 32.96 25.39
C LEU A 17 -15.67 32.47 25.04
N GLU A 18 -15.27 31.26 25.43
CA GLU A 18 -13.97 30.73 24.96
C GLU A 18 -13.93 29.19 24.96
N CYS A 19 -14.61 28.56 24.00
CA CYS A 19 -14.47 27.12 23.75
C CYS A 19 -14.53 26.71 22.26
N ASP A 20 -14.74 27.64 21.33
CA ASP A 20 -14.88 27.33 19.91
C ASP A 20 -13.58 27.44 19.09
N ALA A 21 -12.62 28.27 19.52
CA ALA A 21 -11.37 28.48 18.78
C ALA A 21 -10.39 27.29 18.89
N GLU A 22 -10.26 26.66 20.07
CA GLU A 22 -9.34 25.53 20.27
C GLU A 22 -9.82 24.22 19.62
N LYS A 23 -11.14 24.04 19.44
CA LYS A 23 -11.66 22.83 18.76
C LYS A 23 -11.31 22.81 17.27
N LYS A 24 -11.23 23.99 16.65
CA LYS A 24 -10.90 24.17 15.22
C LYS A 24 -9.43 23.88 14.92
N SER A 25 -8.52 24.26 15.81
CA SER A 25 -7.10 23.91 15.67
C SER A 25 -6.87 22.41 15.86
N LEU A 26 -7.56 21.80 16.83
CA LEU A 26 -7.46 20.36 17.09
C LEU A 26 -7.99 19.50 15.93
N SER A 27 -9.07 19.93 15.25
CA SER A 27 -9.59 19.21 14.09
C SER A 27 -8.63 19.29 12.89
N GLN A 28 -8.03 20.46 12.65
CA GLN A 28 -7.06 20.65 11.56
C GLN A 28 -5.78 19.81 11.76
N ILE A 29 -5.27 19.75 13.00
CA ILE A 29 -4.11 18.91 13.34
C ILE A 29 -4.44 17.43 13.15
N LYS A 30 -5.65 16.99 13.53
CA LYS A 30 -6.11 15.60 13.34
C LYS A 30 -6.22 15.24 11.86
N ASP A 31 -6.72 16.15 11.02
CA ASP A 31 -6.84 15.92 9.58
C ASP A 31 -5.46 15.85 8.90
N GLU A 32 -4.52 16.68 9.31
CA GLU A 32 -3.14 16.69 8.80
C GLU A 32 -2.37 15.43 9.22
N MET A 33 -2.49 15.00 10.48
CA MET A 33 -1.96 13.72 10.95
C MET A 33 -2.59 12.53 10.22
N THR A 34 -3.90 12.56 9.97
CA THR A 34 -4.61 11.49 9.24
C THR A 34 -4.18 11.42 7.78
N LYS A 35 -3.93 12.57 7.14
CA LYS A 35 -3.40 12.66 5.77
C LYS A 35 -1.97 12.12 5.68
N ASN A 36 -1.13 12.40 6.69
CA ASN A 36 0.22 11.87 6.79
C ASN A 36 0.26 10.36 7.11
N LEU A 37 -0.67 9.84 7.91
CA LEU A 37 -0.84 8.40 8.13
C LEU A 37 -1.35 7.67 6.88
N ARG A 38 -2.24 8.27 6.09
CA ARG A 38 -2.67 7.70 4.80
C ARG A 38 -1.53 7.61 3.79
N ASN A 39 -0.64 8.60 3.76
CA ASN A 39 0.54 8.57 2.89
C ASN A 39 1.60 7.57 3.38
N LYS A 40 1.65 7.31 4.69
CA LYS A 40 2.45 6.24 5.28
C LYS A 40 1.65 4.94 5.28
N THR A 41 1.40 4.34 4.12
CA THR A 41 0.89 2.96 4.03
C THR A 41 1.84 2.06 4.82
N ILE A 42 1.47 1.73 6.05
CA ILE A 42 2.08 0.67 6.82
C ILE A 42 1.75 -0.59 6.02
N LYS A 43 2.70 -1.07 5.21
CA LYS A 43 2.59 -2.34 4.51
C LYS A 43 2.22 -3.38 5.56
N LYS A 44 0.98 -3.87 5.54
CA LYS A 44 0.52 -4.87 6.49
C LYS A 44 1.42 -6.08 6.31
N VAL A 45 2.20 -6.39 7.35
CA VAL A 45 3.01 -7.61 7.34
C VAL A 45 2.04 -8.79 7.31
N GLY A 46 2.21 -9.69 6.34
CA GLY A 46 1.38 -10.88 6.17
C GLY A 46 0.23 -10.80 5.17
N GLY A 47 -0.25 -9.61 4.76
CA GLY A 47 -1.30 -9.47 3.76
C GLY A 47 -0.79 -9.66 2.32
N LEU A 48 -1.55 -10.37 1.48
CA LEU A 48 -1.28 -10.45 0.04
C LEU A 48 -1.98 -9.27 -0.65
N ASP A 49 -1.26 -8.15 -0.76
CA ASP A 49 -1.77 -6.91 -1.32
C ASP A 49 -1.63 -6.90 -2.84
N GLU A 50 -2.64 -6.37 -3.53
CA GLU A 50 -2.54 -6.11 -4.97
C GLU A 50 -1.58 -4.94 -5.22
N ILE A 51 -0.72 -5.10 -6.24
CA ILE A 51 0.25 -4.09 -6.63
C ILE A 51 0.07 -3.74 -8.10
N SER A 52 0.46 -2.52 -8.47
CA SER A 52 0.39 -2.07 -9.85
C SER A 52 1.16 -3.01 -10.78
N VAL A 53 0.52 -3.41 -11.88
CA VAL A 53 1.15 -4.19 -12.96
C VAL A 53 2.27 -3.40 -13.65
N ASP A 54 2.33 -2.09 -13.45
CA ASP A 54 3.37 -1.21 -13.97
C ASP A 54 4.54 -0.95 -13.02
N ASP A 55 4.50 -1.52 -11.82
CA ASP A 55 5.60 -1.41 -10.86
C ASP A 55 6.92 -1.96 -11.44
N LYS A 56 7.90 -1.06 -11.60
CA LYS A 56 9.21 -1.38 -12.20
C LYS A 56 9.96 -2.42 -11.37
N GLN A 57 9.84 -2.37 -10.03
CA GLN A 57 10.50 -3.35 -9.17
C GLN A 57 9.93 -4.76 -9.36
N MET A 58 8.62 -4.89 -9.42
CA MET A 58 7.92 -6.15 -9.69
C MET A 58 8.31 -6.70 -11.06
N LYS A 59 8.29 -5.88 -12.12
CA LYS A 59 8.71 -6.30 -13.47
C LYS A 59 10.15 -6.80 -13.47
N ASN A 60 11.06 -6.11 -12.79
CA ASN A 60 12.47 -6.53 -12.68
C ASN A 60 12.62 -7.85 -11.92
N ARG A 61 11.88 -8.05 -10.83
CA ARG A 61 11.92 -9.28 -10.03
C ARG A 61 11.32 -10.47 -10.79
N LEU A 62 10.27 -10.25 -11.58
CA LEU A 62 9.71 -11.27 -12.46
C LEU A 62 10.74 -11.71 -13.52
N ARG A 63 11.41 -10.75 -14.19
CA ARG A 63 12.46 -11.07 -15.17
C ARG A 63 13.60 -11.87 -14.53
N PHE A 64 14.04 -11.47 -13.35
CA PHE A 64 15.05 -12.20 -12.59
C PHE A 64 14.62 -13.64 -12.30
N MET A 65 13.38 -13.86 -11.84
CA MET A 65 12.91 -15.23 -11.60
C MET A 65 12.91 -16.07 -12.89
N LEU A 66 12.48 -15.49 -14.01
CA LEU A 66 12.50 -16.17 -15.32
C LEU A 66 13.92 -16.52 -15.78
N SER A 67 14.90 -15.65 -15.54
CA SER A 67 16.31 -15.96 -15.86
C SER A 67 16.83 -17.10 -14.99
N GLN A 68 16.48 -17.14 -13.69
CA GLN A 68 16.88 -18.25 -12.81
C GLN A 68 16.26 -19.59 -13.21
N ARG A 69 15.15 -19.58 -13.96
CA ARG A 69 14.47 -20.79 -14.43
C ARG A 69 14.85 -21.20 -15.86
N ASN A 70 15.70 -20.44 -16.55
CA ASN A 70 16.04 -20.66 -17.97
C ASN A 70 14.79 -20.87 -18.85
N ALA A 71 13.69 -20.16 -18.54
CA ALA A 71 12.38 -20.48 -19.09
C ALA A 71 12.23 -20.11 -20.59
N GLY A 72 13.13 -19.31 -21.16
CA GLY A 72 13.06 -18.86 -22.55
C GLY A 72 11.80 -18.03 -22.89
N LEU A 73 11.07 -17.56 -21.87
CA LEU A 73 9.80 -16.85 -22.02
C LEU A 73 9.99 -15.34 -22.16
N LYS A 74 9.36 -14.74 -23.18
CA LYS A 74 9.25 -13.29 -23.34
C LYS A 74 7.92 -12.81 -22.76
N ILE A 75 7.97 -11.93 -21.76
CA ILE A 75 6.77 -11.35 -21.15
C ILE A 75 6.09 -10.42 -22.18
N VAL A 76 4.84 -10.71 -22.52
CA VAL A 76 4.01 -9.89 -23.42
C VAL A 76 3.21 -8.86 -22.63
N LYS A 77 2.54 -9.32 -21.57
CA LYS A 77 1.67 -8.47 -20.72
C LYS A 77 1.57 -9.05 -19.32
N VAL A 78 1.63 -8.22 -18.28
CA VAL A 78 1.26 -8.63 -16.92
C VAL A 78 -0.23 -8.39 -16.73
N ILE A 79 -0.95 -9.40 -16.23
CA ILE A 79 -2.41 -9.37 -16.02
C ILE A 79 -2.71 -8.94 -14.58
N SER A 80 -2.04 -9.55 -13.61
CA SER A 80 -2.21 -9.24 -12.20
C SER A 80 -0.92 -9.48 -11.43
N ALA A 81 -0.71 -8.69 -10.39
CA ALA A 81 0.44 -8.83 -9.53
C ALA A 81 0.01 -8.60 -8.09
N LYS A 82 0.38 -9.54 -7.22
CA LYS A 82 0.18 -9.44 -5.78
C LYS A 82 1.51 -9.59 -5.07
N LYS A 83 1.65 -8.90 -3.95
CA LYS A 83 2.85 -8.88 -3.13
C LYS A 83 2.50 -9.09 -1.67
N GLN A 84 3.33 -9.87 -1.00
CA GLN A 84 3.26 -10.07 0.44
C GLN A 84 4.64 -9.78 1.05
N THR A 85 4.66 -8.98 2.12
CA THR A 85 5.88 -8.71 2.89
C THR A 85 6.09 -9.81 3.92
N THR A 86 7.16 -10.58 3.77
CA THR A 86 7.60 -11.67 4.67
C THR A 86 9.08 -11.45 5.08
N ILE A 87 9.88 -12.51 5.28
CA ILE A 87 11.35 -12.44 5.40
C ILE A 87 12.02 -11.94 4.10
N GLY A 88 11.23 -11.90 3.01
CA GLY A 88 11.54 -11.24 1.74
C GLY A 88 10.28 -10.61 1.14
N ALA A 89 10.30 -10.38 -0.17
CA ALA A 89 9.12 -9.98 -0.92
C ALA A 89 8.60 -11.21 -1.70
N HIS A 90 7.46 -11.73 -1.27
CA HIS A 90 6.73 -12.80 -1.94
C HIS A 90 5.82 -12.19 -3.01
N TYR A 91 5.84 -12.75 -4.22
CA TYR A 91 5.06 -12.30 -5.37
C TYR A 91 4.22 -13.45 -5.92
N VAL A 92 2.98 -13.12 -6.27
CA VAL A 92 2.10 -13.98 -7.08
C VAL A 92 1.69 -13.15 -8.29
N ILE A 93 2.15 -13.56 -9.48
CA ILE A 93 2.01 -12.77 -10.71
C ILE A 93 1.40 -13.65 -11.80
N THR A 94 0.36 -13.13 -12.45
CA THR A 94 -0.22 -13.73 -13.65
C THR A 94 0.15 -12.88 -14.86
N PHE A 95 0.71 -13.48 -15.90
CA PHE A 95 1.20 -12.76 -17.08
C PHE A 95 1.09 -13.60 -18.34
N VAL A 96 0.91 -12.95 -19.47
CA VAL A 96 1.01 -13.57 -20.80
C VAL A 96 2.48 -13.57 -21.21
N ALA A 97 2.97 -14.73 -21.63
CA ALA A 97 4.31 -14.90 -22.17
C ALA A 97 4.26 -15.52 -23.56
N SER A 98 5.25 -15.20 -24.37
CA SER A 98 5.52 -15.86 -25.65
C SER A 98 6.78 -16.71 -25.49
N GLY A 99 6.71 -17.97 -25.91
CA GLY A 99 7.85 -18.89 -25.93
C GLY A 99 7.84 -19.76 -27.19
N GLY A 100 8.57 -20.87 -27.16
CA GLY A 100 8.60 -21.84 -28.26
C GLY A 100 7.23 -22.45 -28.60
N ALA A 101 6.32 -22.52 -27.62
CA ALA A 101 4.96 -23.02 -27.79
C ALA A 101 3.94 -21.92 -28.18
N GLY A 102 4.38 -20.70 -28.48
CA GLY A 102 3.49 -19.57 -28.77
C GLY A 102 3.12 -18.74 -27.54
N LYS A 103 1.99 -18.03 -27.61
CA LYS A 103 1.49 -17.16 -26.53
C LYS A 103 0.65 -17.97 -25.55
N GLN A 104 1.02 -17.92 -24.28
CA GLN A 104 0.38 -18.68 -23.20
C GLN A 104 0.26 -17.86 -21.93
N THR A 105 -0.69 -18.21 -21.07
CA THR A 105 -0.87 -17.52 -19.78
C THR A 105 -0.11 -18.27 -18.70
N CYS A 106 0.77 -17.55 -18.00
CA CYS A 106 1.62 -18.10 -16.96
C CYS A 106 1.30 -17.51 -15.58
N ASN A 107 1.45 -18.33 -14.55
CA ASN A 107 1.44 -17.94 -13.15
C ASN A 107 2.83 -18.16 -12.55
N ALA A 108 3.36 -17.11 -11.91
CA ALA A 108 4.61 -17.13 -11.19
C ALA A 108 4.35 -16.88 -9.71
N ASN A 109 4.80 -17.80 -8.86
CA ASN A 109 4.78 -17.67 -7.40
C ASN A 109 6.21 -17.81 -6.89
N PHE A 110 6.77 -16.75 -6.30
CA PHE A 110 8.15 -16.77 -5.83
C PHE A 110 8.43 -15.76 -4.73
N THR A 111 9.46 -16.04 -3.93
CA THR A 111 9.96 -15.12 -2.91
C THR A 111 11.37 -14.67 -3.28
N VAL A 112 11.63 -13.38 -3.17
CA VAL A 112 12.96 -12.79 -3.40
C VAL A 112 13.38 -11.87 -2.27
N ARG A 113 14.67 -11.81 -2.00
CA ARG A 113 15.29 -10.89 -1.05
C ARG A 113 16.42 -10.12 -1.71
N GLY A 114 16.67 -8.90 -1.23
CA GLY A 114 17.68 -8.01 -1.78
C GLY A 114 17.17 -7.12 -2.91
N SER A 115 18.11 -6.42 -3.53
CA SER A 115 17.89 -5.42 -4.59
C SER A 115 19.13 -5.33 -5.47
N GLY A 116 18.96 -4.88 -6.72
CA GLY A 116 20.03 -4.80 -7.71
C GLY A 116 20.73 -6.16 -7.89
N ASP A 117 22.07 -6.14 -7.91
CA ASP A 117 22.89 -7.33 -8.11
C ASP A 117 22.89 -8.30 -6.93
N LYS A 118 22.38 -7.86 -5.76
CA LYS A 118 22.25 -8.70 -4.55
C LYS A 118 20.89 -9.41 -4.48
N LEU A 119 20.14 -9.45 -5.57
CA LEU A 119 18.84 -10.10 -5.63
C LEU A 119 19.03 -11.63 -5.55
N LYS A 120 18.34 -12.28 -4.61
CA LYS A 120 18.40 -13.72 -4.38
C LYS A 120 17.00 -14.31 -4.30
N MET A 121 16.82 -15.47 -4.91
CA MET A 121 15.61 -16.29 -4.73
C MET A 121 15.62 -16.92 -3.34
N LEU A 122 14.50 -16.84 -2.64
CA LEU A 122 14.23 -17.63 -1.44
C LEU A 122 13.43 -18.86 -1.88
N GLY A 123 14.12 -19.97 -2.11
CA GLY A 123 13.55 -21.21 -2.66
C GLY A 123 13.54 -21.25 -4.19
N LYS A 124 12.91 -22.29 -4.76
CA LYS A 124 12.91 -22.50 -6.23
C LYS A 124 11.90 -21.62 -6.98
N GLY A 125 10.92 -21.03 -6.29
CA GLY A 125 9.73 -20.43 -6.93
C GLY A 125 8.92 -21.47 -7.71
N ARG A 126 7.76 -21.10 -8.25
CA ARG A 126 6.90 -21.95 -9.07
C ARG A 126 6.47 -21.16 -10.30
N LEU A 127 6.60 -21.78 -11.47
CA LEU A 127 6.21 -21.20 -12.75
C LEU A 127 5.36 -22.24 -13.49
N GLU A 128 4.13 -21.89 -13.78
CA GLU A 128 3.17 -22.75 -14.48
C GLU A 128 2.59 -21.97 -15.65
N CYS A 129 2.61 -22.55 -16.85
CA CYS A 129 2.04 -21.95 -18.06
C CYS A 129 0.98 -22.87 -18.65
N LYS A 130 -0.09 -22.27 -19.19
CA LYS A 130 -1.23 -22.95 -19.81
C LYS A 130 -1.44 -22.45 -21.22
#